data_AF-A0A938HF19-F1
#
_entry.id   AF-A0A938HF19-F1
#
_cell.length_a   1.000
_cell.length_b   1.000
_cell.length_c   1.000
_cell.angle_alpha   90.00
_cell.angle_beta   90.00
_cell.angle_gamma   90.00
#
_symmetry.space_group_name_H-M   'P 1'
#
loop_
_entity.id
_entity.type
_entity.pdbx_description
1 polymer ?
#
loop_
_entity_poly.entity_id
_entity_poly.type
_entity_poly.pdbx_seq_one_letter_code
_entity_poly.pdbx_strand_id
1 'polypeptide(L)'
;MLAKQLQISQEEIKKNEDVLMDFQFAFLTRNLKRIDFLLSPKGTFFGKQSVSYGKGKLYALLHTNNHPDKDFAHATGHGFSNDHLPGELALEFRYPTLTPDNIMDYPEEHTLFGLPPIDGFHEEVIRFALRIQKGKITSLRIPKKVTSSLQHYIDQN
;
A
#
# COMPACT_ATOMS: atom_id res chain seq x y z
N MET A 1 -16.04 -24.47 -16.27
CA MET A 1 -15.74 -24.67 -14.82
C MET A 1 -14.85 -23.58 -14.21
N LEU A 2 -14.14 -22.76 -14.99
CA LEU A 2 -13.36 -21.60 -14.50
C LEU A 2 -14.20 -20.45 -13.90
N ALA A 3 -15.42 -20.21 -14.42
CA ALA A 3 -16.28 -19.12 -13.94
C ALA A 3 -16.86 -19.33 -12.52
N LYS A 4 -16.91 -20.58 -12.02
CA LYS A 4 -17.36 -20.88 -10.64
C LYS A 4 -16.29 -20.61 -9.58
N GLN A 5 -15.02 -20.44 -9.97
CA GLN A 5 -13.90 -20.21 -9.04
C GLN A 5 -13.60 -18.71 -8.78
N LEU A 6 -14.26 -17.80 -9.50
CA LEU A 6 -14.02 -16.34 -9.41
C LEU A 6 -15.15 -15.57 -8.71
N GLN A 7 -16.19 -16.24 -8.22
CA GLN A 7 -17.27 -15.58 -7.49
C GLN A 7 -16.84 -15.31 -6.04
N ILE A 8 -16.04 -14.27 -5.86
CA ILE A 8 -15.90 -13.61 -4.57
C ILE A 8 -17.26 -12.99 -4.25
N SER A 9 -17.81 -13.26 -3.06
CA SER A 9 -19.09 -12.67 -2.68
C SER A 9 -18.94 -11.16 -2.46
N GLN A 10 -20.03 -10.40 -2.63
CA GLN A 10 -20.03 -8.97 -2.31
C GLN A 10 -19.63 -8.71 -0.85
N GLU A 11 -20.00 -9.61 0.06
CA GLU A 11 -19.57 -9.57 1.45
C GLU A 11 -18.05 -9.75 1.59
N GLU A 12 -17.44 -10.66 0.84
CA GLU A 12 -15.99 -10.85 0.87
C GLU A 12 -15.25 -9.68 0.21
N ILE A 13 -15.79 -9.08 -0.86
CA ILE A 13 -15.25 -7.84 -1.45
C ILE A 13 -15.22 -6.74 -0.39
N LYS A 14 -16.37 -6.45 0.22
CA LYS A 14 -16.47 -5.43 1.28
C LYS A 14 -15.52 -5.71 2.44
N LYS A 15 -15.43 -6.96 2.90
CA LYS A 15 -14.52 -7.33 3.98
C LYS A 15 -13.05 -7.13 3.60
N ASN A 16 -12.69 -7.36 2.35
CA ASN A 16 -11.34 -7.14 1.87
C ASN A 16 -11.03 -5.64 1.73
N GLU A 17 -12.00 -4.83 1.31
CA GLU A 17 -11.91 -3.36 1.30
C GLU A 17 -11.78 -2.78 2.72
N ASP A 18 -12.55 -3.27 3.67
CA ASP A 18 -12.44 -2.87 5.09
C ASP A 18 -11.03 -3.16 5.63
N VAL A 19 -10.47 -4.33 5.31
CA VAL A 19 -9.10 -4.71 5.71
C VAL A 19 -8.04 -3.83 5.04
N LEU A 20 -8.27 -3.41 3.79
CA LEU A 20 -7.38 -2.49 3.09
C LEU A 20 -7.33 -1.12 3.80
N MET A 21 -8.50 -0.53 4.04
CA MET A 21 -8.62 0.78 4.69
C MET A 21 -8.05 0.75 6.10
N ASP A 22 -8.32 -0.32 6.84
CA ASP A 22 -7.81 -0.53 8.20
C ASP A 22 -6.30 -0.74 8.23
N PHE A 23 -5.73 -1.45 7.24
CA PHE A 23 -4.27 -1.55 7.11
C PHE A 23 -3.64 -0.19 6.81
N GLN A 24 -4.23 0.59 5.89
CA GLN A 24 -3.76 1.93 5.58
C GLN A 24 -3.78 2.83 6.82
N PHE A 25 -4.91 2.88 7.53
CA PHE A 25 -5.03 3.66 8.75
C PHE A 25 -4.05 3.19 9.84
N ALA A 26 -3.92 1.88 10.03
CA ALA A 26 -2.99 1.32 11.01
C ALA A 26 -1.52 1.61 10.66
N PHE A 27 -1.17 1.66 9.37
CA PHE A 27 0.16 2.04 8.93
C PHE A 27 0.43 3.53 9.20
N LEU A 28 -0.50 4.42 8.83
CA LEU A 28 -0.38 5.87 9.09
C LEU A 28 -0.26 6.20 10.58
N THR A 29 -1.06 5.55 11.42
CA THR A 29 -1.07 5.75 12.87
C THR A 29 -0.01 4.92 13.61
N ARG A 30 0.87 4.23 12.87
CA ARG A 30 1.92 3.35 13.41
C ARG A 30 1.40 2.28 14.39
N ASN A 31 0.16 1.84 14.19
CA ASN A 31 -0.53 0.89 15.06
C ASN A 31 -0.13 -0.56 14.74
N LEU A 32 1.03 -0.97 15.26
CA LEU A 32 1.58 -2.32 15.08
C LEU A 32 0.66 -3.44 15.57
N LYS A 33 -0.09 -3.21 16.66
CA LYS A 33 -1.05 -4.21 17.18
C LYS A 33 -2.17 -4.45 16.18
N ARG A 34 -2.65 -3.40 15.53
CA ARG A 34 -3.68 -3.52 14.50
C ARG A 34 -3.15 -4.18 13.23
N ILE A 35 -1.95 -3.78 12.79
CA ILE A 35 -1.26 -4.42 11.67
C ILE A 35 -1.11 -5.93 11.93
N ASP A 36 -0.65 -6.33 13.11
CA ASP A 36 -0.51 -7.74 13.50
C ASP A 36 -1.81 -8.52 13.32
N PHE A 37 -2.92 -7.95 13.78
CA PHE A 37 -4.24 -8.55 13.61
C PHE A 37 -4.63 -8.73 12.14
N LEU A 38 -4.19 -7.86 11.23
CA LEU A 38 -4.58 -7.91 9.81
C LEU A 38 -3.78 -8.93 9.00
N LEU A 39 -2.59 -9.32 9.45
CA LEU A 39 -1.74 -10.28 8.75
C LEU A 39 -2.24 -11.72 8.94
N SER A 40 -2.27 -12.50 7.84
CA SER A 40 -2.50 -13.93 7.92
C SER A 40 -1.31 -14.63 8.59
N PRO A 41 -1.52 -15.49 9.60
CA PRO A 41 -0.43 -16.27 10.21
C PRO A 41 0.30 -17.18 9.22
N LYS A 42 -0.37 -17.60 8.15
CA LYS A 42 0.17 -18.45 7.07
C LYS A 42 0.50 -17.65 5.79
N GLY A 43 0.52 -16.32 5.88
CA GLY A 43 0.81 -15.45 4.75
C GLY A 43 2.28 -15.48 4.33
N THR A 44 2.57 -14.96 3.14
CA THR A 44 3.91 -14.81 2.58
C THR A 44 4.26 -13.35 2.42
N PHE A 45 5.26 -12.88 3.16
CA PHE A 45 5.62 -11.47 3.25
C PHE A 45 7.01 -11.23 2.66
N PHE A 46 7.22 -10.12 1.94
CA PHE A 46 8.50 -9.64 1.41
C PHE A 46 9.41 -10.72 0.82
N GLY A 47 8.90 -11.50 -0.15
CA GLY A 47 9.67 -12.57 -0.81
C GLY A 47 9.57 -13.92 -0.12
N LYS A 48 8.33 -14.36 0.20
CA LYS A 48 8.03 -15.65 0.86
C LYS A 48 8.60 -15.81 2.28
N GLN A 49 8.83 -14.69 2.97
CA GLN A 49 9.24 -14.70 4.37
C GLN A 49 8.03 -14.91 5.30
N SER A 50 8.35 -15.32 6.53
CA SER A 50 7.36 -15.56 7.59
C SER A 50 6.65 -14.29 8.03
N VAL A 51 5.50 -14.45 8.70
CA VAL A 51 4.77 -13.32 9.30
C VAL A 51 5.63 -12.55 10.31
N SER A 52 6.49 -13.21 11.09
CA SER A 52 7.38 -12.55 12.05
C SER A 52 8.40 -11.64 11.37
N TYR A 53 8.99 -12.11 10.26
CA TYR A 53 9.86 -11.27 9.44
C TYR A 53 9.08 -10.10 8.84
N GLY A 54 7.88 -10.35 8.33
CA GLY A 54 6.98 -9.33 7.80
C GLY A 54 6.70 -8.22 8.81
N LYS A 55 6.36 -8.58 10.05
CA LYS A 55 6.17 -7.62 11.16
C LYS A 55 7.43 -6.80 11.43
N GLY A 56 8.59 -7.44 11.49
CA GLY A 56 9.87 -6.73 11.71
C GLY A 56 10.20 -5.73 10.61
N LYS A 57 9.93 -6.08 9.35
CA LYS A 57 10.14 -5.16 8.22
C LYS A 57 9.12 -4.02 8.20
N LEU A 58 7.86 -4.28 8.50
CA LEU A 58 6.85 -3.23 8.67
C LEU A 58 7.21 -2.28 9.82
N TYR A 59 7.69 -2.83 10.95
CA TYR A 59 8.21 -2.04 12.06
C TYR A 59 9.33 -1.11 11.61
N ALA A 60 10.33 -1.62 10.88
CA ALA A 60 11.43 -0.80 10.37
C ALA A 60 10.93 0.32 9.45
N LEU A 61 10.00 0.02 8.53
CA LEU A 61 9.42 1.01 7.61
C LEU A 61 8.63 2.11 8.34
N LEU A 62 7.86 1.75 9.37
CA LEU A 62 7.11 2.72 10.19
C LEU A 62 8.00 3.69 10.99
N HIS A 63 9.24 3.29 11.25
CA HIS A 63 10.21 4.09 12.00
C HIS A 63 11.36 4.57 11.12
N THR A 64 11.23 4.42 9.80
CA THR A 64 12.16 5.05 8.87
C THR A 64 11.85 6.55 8.90
N ASN A 65 12.86 7.37 9.20
CA ASN A 65 12.79 8.84 9.23
C ASN A 65 11.76 9.41 10.23
N ASN A 66 12.16 9.54 11.51
CA ASN A 66 11.34 9.99 12.65
C ASN A 66 10.97 11.50 12.65
N HIS A 67 10.75 12.10 11.49
CA HIS A 67 10.31 13.50 11.44
C HIS A 67 8.92 13.63 12.08
N PRO A 68 8.70 14.58 13.01
CA PRO A 68 7.42 14.75 13.70
C PRO A 68 6.24 15.01 12.75
N ASP A 69 6.51 15.68 11.63
CA ASP A 69 5.48 16.10 10.68
C ASP A 69 4.96 14.96 9.79
N LYS A 70 5.63 13.79 9.78
CA LYS A 70 5.15 12.59 9.05
C LYS A 70 3.76 12.14 9.48
N ASP A 71 3.39 12.41 10.72
CA ASP A 71 2.10 11.95 11.27
C ASP A 71 0.95 12.86 10.78
N PHE A 72 1.25 14.04 10.24
CA PHE A 72 0.27 15.06 9.85
C PHE A 72 0.27 15.38 8.34
N ALA A 73 1.42 15.22 7.67
CA ALA A 73 1.56 15.44 6.23
C ALA A 73 1.82 14.10 5.52
N HIS A 74 0.76 13.50 4.99
CA HIS A 74 0.86 12.29 4.19
C HIS A 74 -0.13 12.32 3.03
N ALA A 75 0.30 11.84 1.86
CA ALA A 75 -0.60 11.51 0.77
C ALA A 75 -0.69 9.99 0.64
N THR A 76 -1.89 9.49 0.38
CA THR A 76 -2.11 8.06 0.12
C THR A 76 -2.73 7.84 -1.25
N GLY A 77 -2.22 6.86 -1.97
CA GLY A 77 -2.75 6.50 -3.28
C GLY A 77 -2.94 5.00 -3.43
N HIS A 78 -3.90 4.62 -4.26
CA HIS A 78 -4.21 3.24 -4.60
C HIS A 78 -4.00 3.00 -6.10
N GLY A 79 -3.67 1.76 -6.43
CA GLY A 79 -3.59 1.32 -7.81
C GLY A 79 -3.21 -0.15 -7.87
N PHE A 80 -2.41 -0.51 -8.86
CA PHE A 80 -2.03 -1.89 -9.13
C PHE A 80 -0.53 -2.01 -9.34
N SER A 81 0.05 -3.14 -8.94
CA SER A 81 1.38 -3.52 -9.41
C SER A 81 1.32 -3.84 -10.90
N ASN A 82 2.36 -3.45 -11.64
CA ASN A 82 2.55 -3.81 -13.06
C ASN A 82 3.99 -4.34 -13.31
N ASP A 83 4.58 -4.92 -12.27
CA ASP A 83 5.85 -5.65 -12.36
C ASP A 83 5.59 -7.16 -12.64
N HIS A 84 6.53 -8.03 -12.27
CA HIS A 84 6.44 -9.49 -12.46
C HIS A 84 5.20 -10.18 -11.87
N LEU A 85 4.44 -9.52 -10.99
CA LEU A 85 3.12 -9.97 -10.51
C LEU A 85 2.11 -8.84 -10.78
N PRO A 86 1.60 -8.72 -12.01
CA PRO A 86 0.70 -7.63 -12.39
C PRO A 86 -0.70 -7.83 -11.79
N GLY A 87 -1.38 -6.72 -11.49
CA GLY A 87 -2.76 -6.70 -11.03
C GLY A 87 -2.97 -6.91 -9.53
N GLU A 88 -1.90 -7.02 -8.73
CA GLU A 88 -2.04 -6.98 -7.27
C GLU A 88 -2.34 -5.54 -6.84
N LEU A 89 -3.24 -5.41 -5.86
CA LEU A 89 -3.56 -4.11 -5.28
C LEU A 89 -2.30 -3.47 -4.70
N ALA A 90 -2.08 -2.20 -5.02
CA ALA A 90 -0.94 -1.43 -4.56
C ALA A 90 -1.39 -0.22 -3.73
N LEU A 91 -0.72 -0.02 -2.60
CA LEU A 91 -0.82 1.15 -1.73
C LEU A 91 0.48 1.96 -1.83
N GLU A 92 0.35 3.28 -1.90
CA GLU A 92 1.46 4.21 -1.80
C GLU A 92 1.23 5.15 -0.61
N PHE A 93 2.28 5.33 0.18
CA PHE A 93 2.37 6.30 1.26
C PHE A 93 3.48 7.27 0.91
N ARG A 94 3.14 8.55 0.91
CA ARG A 94 4.01 9.66 0.56
C ARG A 94 4.15 10.58 1.76
N TYR A 95 5.38 10.86 2.16
CA TYR A 95 5.72 11.69 3.31
C TYR A 95 6.57 12.88 2.87
N PRO A 96 5.94 13.96 2.39
CA PRO A 96 6.66 15.18 2.02
C PRO A 96 7.08 15.97 3.26
N THR A 97 8.18 16.71 3.15
CA THR A 97 8.57 17.73 4.12
C THR A 97 7.92 19.06 3.71
N LEU A 98 6.79 19.37 4.34
CA LEU A 98 6.05 20.60 4.10
C LEU A 98 6.49 21.70 5.08
N THR A 99 6.64 22.90 4.55
CA THR A 99 6.99 24.13 5.26
C THR A 99 5.95 25.20 4.90
N PRO A 100 5.82 26.28 5.69
CA PRO A 100 4.94 27.39 5.34
C PRO A 100 5.20 27.96 3.93
N ASP A 101 6.44 27.85 3.44
CA ASP A 101 6.86 28.44 2.17
C ASP A 101 6.56 27.57 0.95
N ASN A 102 6.44 26.24 1.11
CA ASN A 102 6.28 25.30 -0.02
C ASN A 102 4.94 24.53 -0.01
N ILE A 103 4.12 24.68 1.02
CA ILE A 103 2.87 23.90 1.18
C ILE A 103 1.89 24.11 0.02
N MET A 104 1.82 25.32 -0.52
CA MET A 104 0.93 25.67 -1.63
C MET A 104 1.43 25.15 -2.99
N ASP A 105 2.71 24.79 -3.08
CA ASP A 105 3.34 24.28 -4.30
C ASP A 105 3.29 22.74 -4.38
N TYR A 106 2.87 22.07 -3.31
CA TYR A 106 2.76 20.61 -3.29
C TYR A 106 1.57 20.16 -4.17
N PRO A 107 1.76 19.23 -5.13
CA PRO A 107 0.68 18.86 -6.03
C PRO A 107 -0.47 18.14 -5.33
N GLU A 108 -1.63 18.13 -5.98
CA GLU A 108 -2.82 17.45 -5.49
C GLU A 108 -2.59 15.94 -5.35
N GLU A 109 -2.93 15.38 -4.19
CA GLU A 109 -2.57 14.01 -3.79
C GLU A 109 -2.98 12.93 -4.80
N HIS A 110 -4.16 13.09 -5.42
CA HIS A 110 -4.71 12.11 -6.35
C HIS A 110 -3.93 12.01 -7.68
N THR A 111 -3.01 12.94 -7.95
CA THR A 111 -2.16 12.96 -9.15
C THR A 111 -0.82 12.26 -8.95
N LEU A 112 -0.47 11.89 -7.71
CA LEU A 112 0.89 11.53 -7.33
C LEU A 112 1.22 10.04 -7.42
N PHE A 113 0.22 9.18 -7.45
CA PHE A 113 0.42 7.73 -7.35
C PHE A 113 1.35 7.19 -8.43
N GLY A 114 2.40 6.48 -8.00
CA GLY A 114 3.37 5.86 -8.89
C GLY A 114 4.44 6.79 -9.45
N LEU A 115 4.35 8.10 -9.20
CA LEU A 115 5.38 9.07 -9.57
C LEU A 115 6.62 8.97 -8.66
N PRO A 116 7.82 9.33 -9.13
CA PRO A 116 9.00 9.43 -8.27
C PRO A 116 8.79 10.46 -7.15
N PRO A 117 9.57 10.38 -6.05
CA PRO A 117 9.58 11.43 -5.03
C PRO A 117 9.81 12.81 -5.65
N ILE A 118 9.11 13.83 -5.18
CA ILE A 118 9.23 15.18 -5.73
C ILE A 118 10.46 15.88 -5.16
N ASP A 119 11.36 16.30 -6.06
CA ASP A 119 12.54 17.09 -5.71
C ASP A 119 12.13 18.40 -5.01
N GLY A 120 12.87 18.77 -3.94
CA GLY A 120 12.58 19.96 -3.13
C GLY A 120 11.68 19.70 -1.91
N PHE A 121 10.89 18.63 -1.91
CA PHE A 121 10.05 18.24 -0.76
C PHE A 121 10.69 17.16 0.13
N HIS A 122 11.90 16.67 -0.20
CA HIS A 122 12.61 15.60 0.53
C HIS A 122 11.70 14.41 0.85
N GLU A 123 10.86 14.03 -0.12
CA GLU A 123 9.77 13.11 0.09
C GLU A 123 10.26 11.67 0.26
N GLU A 124 9.69 10.98 1.25
CA GLU A 124 9.82 9.53 1.36
C GLU A 124 8.59 8.84 0.78
N VAL A 125 8.80 7.88 -0.11
CA VAL A 125 7.73 7.12 -0.76
C VAL A 125 7.84 5.65 -0.40
N ILE A 126 6.83 5.12 0.28
CA ILE A 126 6.72 3.71 0.64
C ILE A 126 5.57 3.09 -0.16
N ARG A 127 5.85 1.97 -0.82
CA ARG A 127 4.84 1.23 -1.61
C ARG A 127 4.69 -0.19 -1.13
N PHE A 128 3.45 -0.66 -1.08
CA PHE A 128 3.13 -2.06 -0.82
C PHE A 128 2.24 -2.59 -1.93
N ALA A 129 2.59 -3.76 -2.47
CA ALA A 129 1.64 -4.60 -3.18
C ALA A 129 1.16 -5.68 -2.22
N LEU A 130 -0.16 -5.86 -2.13
CA LEU A 130 -0.76 -6.77 -1.18
C LEU A 130 -1.85 -7.64 -1.80
N ARG A 131 -2.04 -8.80 -1.17
CA ARG A 131 -3.13 -9.73 -1.47
C ARG A 131 -3.97 -9.91 -0.22
N ILE A 132 -5.28 -9.73 -0.36
CA ILE A 132 -6.25 -9.91 0.71
C ILE A 132 -7.18 -11.05 0.31
N GLN A 133 -7.38 -12.00 1.23
CA GLN A 133 -8.31 -13.12 1.04
C GLN A 133 -9.01 -13.40 2.37
N LYS A 134 -10.33 -13.61 2.33
CA LYS A 134 -11.14 -13.92 3.51
C LYS A 134 -10.99 -12.91 4.65
N GLY A 135 -10.68 -11.64 4.33
CA GLY A 135 -10.45 -10.57 5.31
C GLY A 135 -9.12 -10.67 6.07
N LYS A 136 -8.07 -11.21 5.45
CA LYS A 136 -6.69 -11.15 5.96
C LYS A 136 -5.71 -10.83 4.84
N ILE A 137 -4.65 -10.11 5.17
CA ILE A 137 -3.53 -9.90 4.25
C ILE A 137 -2.71 -11.19 4.17
N THR A 138 -2.78 -11.87 3.03
CA THR A 138 -2.08 -13.13 2.79
C THR A 138 -0.73 -12.93 2.12
N SER A 139 -0.51 -11.78 1.48
CA SER A 139 0.81 -11.38 1.00
C SER A 139 1.00 -9.88 1.03
N LEU A 140 2.24 -9.46 1.27
CA LEU A 140 2.67 -8.07 1.20
C LEU A 140 4.11 -8.03 0.71
N ARG A 141 4.42 -7.14 -0.23
CA ARG A 141 5.77 -6.96 -0.80
C ARG A 141 6.00 -5.52 -1.23
N ILE A 142 7.25 -5.18 -1.55
CA ILE A 142 7.57 -3.91 -2.19
C ILE A 142 7.47 -4.11 -3.71
N PRO A 143 6.56 -3.41 -4.41
CA PRO A 143 6.48 -3.48 -5.86
C PRO A 143 7.61 -2.69 -6.50
N LYS A 144 8.08 -3.15 -7.67
CA LYS A 144 9.08 -2.43 -8.48
C LYS A 144 8.45 -1.36 -9.35
N LYS A 145 7.23 -1.61 -9.82
CA LYS A 145 6.46 -0.71 -10.68
C LYS A 145 4.98 -0.80 -10.32
N VAL A 146 4.30 0.33 -10.38
CA VAL A 146 2.87 0.47 -10.08
C VAL A 146 2.19 1.33 -11.16
N THR A 147 0.87 1.23 -11.26
CA THR A 147 0.02 2.04 -12.15
C THR A 147 -1.35 2.25 -11.54
N SER A 148 -1.97 3.40 -11.80
CA SER A 148 -3.33 3.71 -11.34
C SER A 148 -4.40 2.95 -12.12
N SER A 149 -4.09 2.45 -13.32
CA SER A 149 -5.07 1.77 -14.19
C SER A 149 -4.47 0.60 -14.95
N LEU A 150 -5.22 -0.50 -15.01
CA LEU A 150 -4.92 -1.65 -15.85
C LEU A 150 -5.62 -1.57 -17.22
N GLN A 151 -6.35 -0.48 -17.51
CA GLN A 151 -7.15 -0.34 -18.73
C GLN A 151 -6.33 -0.56 -20.01
N HIS A 152 -5.09 -0.09 -20.04
CA HIS A 152 -4.17 -0.32 -21.16
C HIS A 152 -3.95 -1.82 -21.48
N TYR A 153 -4.05 -2.72 -20.50
CA TYR A 153 -3.95 -4.18 -20.75
C TYR A 153 -5.25 -4.79 -21.27
N ILE A 154 -6.39 -4.13 -21.02
CA ILE A 154 -7.70 -4.52 -21.53
C ILE A 154 -7.84 -4.05 -22.98
N ASP A 155 -7.42 -2.81 -23.28
CA ASP A 155 -7.56 -2.22 -24.61
C ASP A 155 -6.62 -2.85 -25.67
N GLN A 156 -5.61 -3.61 -25.25
CA GLN A 156 -4.64 -4.28 -26.12
C GLN A 156 -4.93 -5.78 -26.34
N ASN A 157 -6.04 -6.31 -25.81
CA ASN A 157 -6.50 -7.69 -26.02
C ASN A 157 -7.93 -7.71 -26.56
#